data_AF-C1N6Y8-F1
#
_entry.id   AF-C1N6Y8-F1
#
_cell.length_a   1.000
_cell.length_b   1.000
_cell.length_c   1.000
_cell.angle_alpha   90.00
_cell.angle_beta   90.00
_cell.angle_gamma   90.00
#
_symmetry.space_group_name_H-M   'P 1'
#
loop_
_entity.id
_entity.type
_entity.pdbx_description
1 polymer ?
#
loop_
_entity_poly.entity_id
_entity_poly.type
_entity_poly.pdbx_seq_one_letter_code
_entity_poly.pdbx_strand_id
1 'polypeptide(L)'
;MAPMPNDATSGADVAGIVTRQRRSEKYWEDYEDWKAQRSSRAAIRVKKTTRRESYRALKRADGALTSFVPSNVPAHPTPPTLAQKHHPCAIECFERFVAAASGKLLTVFLDYDGTISPIVKQPERAFMSDEMRAAVKRVAALYPTAVISGRSREKVYDFVQIPELYYAGSHGLDIVGPRGIASRRRRARGAEDGDAASTDVDVSASGVGEDEDDDAAPTHEAMHQPAPWAAELMDEVNDRCVKAIEDIPGATVDHNKFCISVHYRNCDPKHWGEVNAVVDACVASDPTRLKKATGRKVFEVKPRVAWDKGKALSFLLGELGLDERFHEDEVLSLYFGDDHTDEDAFNELKGMPNGRGCGVIVSTVPKPSDASFSVRDPDDVLIFLNRIADLAENGTTKSMRTTDTAGVKRGGGAA
;
A
#
# COMPACT_ATOMS: atom_id res chain seq x y z
N MET A 1 -33.52 -14.31 -44.40
CA MET A 1 -33.69 -14.91 -43.06
C MET A 1 -32.78 -16.13 -42.96
N ALA A 2 -31.61 -15.93 -42.36
CA ALA A 2 -30.72 -16.95 -41.81
C ALA A 2 -29.75 -16.20 -40.87
N PRO A 3 -29.52 -16.65 -39.63
CA PRO A 3 -28.79 -15.88 -38.62
C PRO A 3 -27.27 -16.06 -38.71
N MET A 4 -26.55 -15.00 -38.31
CA MET A 4 -25.10 -14.97 -38.08
C MET A 4 -24.71 -15.80 -36.85
N PRO A 5 -23.47 -16.35 -36.79
CA PRO A 5 -23.00 -17.17 -35.69
C PRO A 5 -22.60 -16.33 -34.46
N ASN A 6 -22.87 -16.87 -33.27
CA ASN A 6 -22.45 -16.34 -31.97
C ASN A 6 -20.94 -16.56 -31.77
N ASP A 7 -20.22 -15.49 -31.47
CA ASP A 7 -18.86 -15.56 -30.91
C ASP A 7 -18.93 -15.84 -29.41
N ALA A 8 -18.30 -16.95 -29.02
CA ALA A 8 -18.14 -17.39 -27.66
C ALA A 8 -16.76 -16.95 -27.13
N THR A 9 -16.73 -15.83 -26.41
CA THR A 9 -15.57 -15.42 -25.59
C THR A 9 -16.04 -14.85 -24.26
N SER A 10 -16.24 -15.70 -23.23
CA SER A 10 -16.37 -15.22 -21.84
C SER A 10 -16.20 -16.32 -20.75
N GLY A 11 -15.42 -17.38 -21.00
CA GLY A 11 -15.27 -18.49 -20.04
C GLY A 11 -13.94 -18.52 -19.26
N ALA A 12 -12.85 -18.02 -19.84
CA ALA A 12 -11.50 -18.24 -19.32
C ALA A 12 -11.03 -17.21 -18.28
N ASP A 13 -11.47 -15.95 -18.37
CA ASP A 13 -11.02 -14.89 -17.46
C ASP A 13 -11.68 -14.93 -16.07
N VAL A 14 -12.96 -15.33 -16.01
CA VAL A 14 -13.71 -15.36 -14.74
C VAL A 14 -13.17 -16.44 -13.80
N ALA A 15 -12.76 -17.60 -14.35
CA ALA A 15 -12.21 -18.70 -13.56
C ALA A 15 -10.84 -18.36 -12.94
N GLY A 16 -10.01 -17.58 -13.64
CA GLY A 16 -8.71 -17.11 -13.16
C GLY A 16 -8.82 -16.06 -12.04
N ILE A 17 -9.84 -15.20 -12.10
CA ILE A 17 -10.12 -14.18 -11.09
C ILE A 17 -10.68 -14.81 -9.81
N VAL A 18 -11.63 -15.75 -9.94
CA VAL A 18 -12.23 -16.46 -8.79
C VAL A 18 -11.21 -17.32 -8.03
N THR A 19 -10.26 -17.94 -8.74
CA THR A 19 -9.17 -18.69 -8.09
C THR A 19 -8.16 -17.79 -7.36
N ARG A 20 -7.94 -16.56 -7.81
CA ARG A 20 -7.11 -15.56 -7.09
C ARG A 20 -7.81 -15.01 -5.85
N GLN A 21 -9.13 -14.79 -5.92
CA GLN A 21 -9.92 -14.29 -4.79
C GLN A 21 -10.01 -15.31 -3.63
N ARG A 22 -10.23 -16.60 -3.92
CA ARG A 22 -10.15 -17.67 -2.89
C ARG A 22 -8.76 -17.83 -2.28
N ARG A 23 -7.69 -17.54 -3.05
CA ARG A 23 -6.31 -17.56 -2.54
C ARG A 23 -6.03 -16.40 -1.59
N SER A 24 -6.61 -15.22 -1.82
CA SER A 24 -6.53 -14.10 -0.88
C SER A 24 -7.32 -14.34 0.41
N GLU A 25 -8.51 -14.97 0.35
CA GLU A 25 -9.29 -15.28 1.56
C GLU A 25 -8.56 -16.31 2.45
N LYS A 26 -8.03 -17.39 1.86
CA LYS A 26 -7.19 -18.35 2.57
C LYS A 26 -5.91 -17.71 3.12
N TYR A 27 -5.32 -16.75 2.40
CA TYR A 27 -4.16 -16.00 2.89
C TYR A 27 -4.52 -15.22 4.16
N TRP A 28 -5.70 -14.61 4.25
CA TRP A 28 -6.13 -13.89 5.45
C TRP A 28 -6.41 -14.83 6.63
N GLU A 29 -7.01 -15.99 6.38
CA GLU A 29 -7.15 -17.03 7.41
C GLU A 29 -5.77 -17.50 7.90
N ASP A 30 -4.86 -17.84 6.98
CA ASP A 30 -3.50 -18.26 7.30
C ASP A 30 -2.68 -17.13 7.98
N TYR A 31 -2.89 -15.86 7.63
CA TYR A 31 -2.22 -14.69 8.20
C TYR A 31 -2.74 -14.36 9.60
N GLU A 32 -4.06 -14.36 9.81
CA GLU A 32 -4.65 -14.15 11.14
C GLU A 32 -4.32 -15.32 12.06
N ASP A 33 -4.32 -16.56 11.56
CA ASP A 33 -3.81 -17.72 12.29
C ASP A 33 -2.31 -17.58 12.59
N TRP A 34 -1.50 -17.13 11.63
CA TRP A 34 -0.07 -16.87 11.84
C TRP A 34 0.17 -15.78 12.90
N LYS A 35 -0.58 -14.68 12.84
CA LYS A 35 -0.56 -13.55 13.80
C LYS A 35 -0.99 -14.01 15.19
N ALA A 36 -2.01 -14.86 15.27
CA ALA A 36 -2.51 -15.47 16.51
C ALA A 36 -1.52 -16.49 17.10
N GLN A 37 -0.93 -17.36 16.28
CA GLN A 37 0.04 -18.38 16.71
C GLN A 37 1.35 -17.76 17.22
N ARG A 38 1.79 -16.64 16.64
CA ARG A 38 3.01 -15.93 17.07
C ARG A 38 2.81 -15.02 18.27
N SER A 39 1.67 -14.33 18.38
CA SER A 39 1.28 -13.62 19.61
C SER A 39 1.25 -14.58 20.81
N SER A 40 0.81 -15.83 20.58
CA SER A 40 0.80 -16.90 21.58
C SER A 40 2.21 -17.39 21.95
N ARG A 41 3.14 -17.53 20.99
CA ARG A 41 4.54 -17.90 21.26
C ARG A 41 5.34 -16.79 21.96
N ALA A 42 5.09 -15.52 21.65
CA ALA A 42 5.65 -14.38 22.36
C ALA A 42 5.18 -14.33 23.83
N ALA A 43 3.88 -14.60 24.08
CA ALA A 43 3.34 -14.69 25.43
C ALA A 43 3.90 -15.89 26.23
N ILE A 44 4.20 -17.01 25.57
CA ILE A 44 4.84 -18.19 26.21
C ILE A 44 6.32 -17.91 26.53
N ARG A 45 7.03 -17.10 25.73
CA ARG A 45 8.43 -16.73 25.98
C ARG A 45 8.58 -15.66 27.08
N VAL A 46 7.62 -14.74 27.21
CA VAL A 46 7.59 -13.74 28.30
C VAL A 46 7.20 -14.36 29.66
N LYS A 47 6.40 -15.42 29.68
CA LYS A 47 6.00 -16.09 30.94
C LYS A 47 7.09 -16.94 31.61
N LYS A 48 8.24 -17.19 30.96
CA LYS A 48 9.33 -18.01 31.54
C LYS A 48 10.46 -17.22 32.22
N THR A 49 10.49 -15.89 32.14
CA THR A 49 11.63 -15.10 32.66
C THR A 49 11.32 -14.11 33.77
N THR A 50 10.07 -13.87 34.16
CA THR A 50 9.75 -12.93 35.25
C THR A 50 8.53 -13.38 36.06
N ARG A 51 8.68 -14.43 36.88
CA ARG A 51 7.69 -14.76 37.92
C ARG A 51 8.29 -15.21 39.25
N ARG A 52 9.57 -14.91 39.51
CA ARG A 52 10.23 -15.29 40.77
C ARG A 52 10.99 -14.18 41.50
N GLU A 53 11.12 -12.97 40.93
CA GLU A 53 11.91 -11.90 41.55
C GLU A 53 11.08 -10.67 42.00
N SER A 54 9.96 -10.36 41.34
CA SER A 54 9.22 -9.12 41.65
C SER A 54 8.32 -9.18 42.90
N TYR A 55 8.06 -10.36 43.48
CA TYR A 55 7.15 -10.50 44.64
C TYR A 55 7.86 -10.48 46.01
N ARG A 56 9.20 -10.38 46.05
CA ARG A 56 9.99 -10.31 47.30
C ARG A 56 10.56 -8.92 47.63
N ALA A 57 10.47 -7.96 46.71
CA ALA A 57 11.01 -6.60 46.91
C ALA A 57 9.98 -5.58 47.48
N LEU A 58 8.69 -5.90 47.49
CA LEU A 58 7.61 -4.97 47.90
C LEU A 58 7.11 -5.15 49.35
N LYS A 59 7.80 -5.93 50.19
CA LYS A 59 7.38 -6.20 51.58
C LYS A 59 8.42 -5.89 52.67
N ARG A 60 9.34 -4.97 52.41
CA ARG A 60 10.28 -4.44 53.41
C ARG A 60 10.53 -2.94 53.23
N ALA A 61 9.55 -2.13 53.56
CA ALA A 61 9.74 -0.74 53.98
C ALA A 61 8.38 -0.22 54.48
N ASP A 62 8.08 -0.51 55.74
CA ASP A 62 7.04 0.18 56.51
C ASP A 62 7.70 0.61 57.83
N GLY A 63 7.51 1.87 58.24
CA GLY A 63 8.08 2.41 59.48
C GLY A 63 8.11 3.94 59.63
N ALA A 64 7.00 4.48 60.16
CA ALA A 64 6.81 5.71 60.97
C ALA A 64 6.89 7.12 60.30
N LEU A 65 5.78 7.90 60.19
CA LEU A 65 5.13 8.84 61.16
C LEU A 65 6.03 10.04 61.55
N THR A 66 5.70 11.34 61.36
CA THR A 66 4.53 12.12 61.85
C THR A 66 4.30 13.49 61.16
N SER A 67 3.02 13.91 61.12
CA SER A 67 2.36 15.24 61.18
C SER A 67 2.99 16.54 60.60
N PHE A 68 2.30 17.19 59.65
CA PHE A 68 1.73 18.57 59.76
C PHE A 68 0.85 18.90 58.54
N VAL A 69 -0.32 19.51 58.73
CA VAL A 69 -1.20 20.09 57.68
C VAL A 69 -1.48 21.54 58.10
N PRO A 70 -1.47 22.53 57.18
CA PRO A 70 -2.76 22.98 56.64
C PRO A 70 -2.77 23.25 55.13
N SER A 71 -3.81 22.71 54.51
CA SER A 71 -4.71 23.33 53.53
C SER A 71 -4.13 24.23 52.43
N ASN A 72 -3.97 23.67 51.23
CA ASN A 72 -4.44 24.32 50.00
C ASN A 72 -4.98 23.27 49.02
N VAL A 73 -6.10 23.64 48.42
CA VAL A 73 -7.03 22.91 47.54
C VAL A 73 -6.34 21.93 46.55
N PRO A 74 -6.85 20.69 46.35
CA PRO A 74 -6.23 19.74 45.43
C PRO A 74 -6.35 20.23 43.99
N ALA A 75 -5.20 20.47 43.35
CA ALA A 75 -5.14 20.47 41.89
C ALA A 75 -5.63 19.10 41.42
N HIS A 76 -6.70 19.08 40.62
CA HIS A 76 -7.07 17.91 39.85
C HIS A 76 -5.80 17.37 39.16
N PRO A 77 -5.55 16.05 39.15
CA PRO A 77 -4.51 15.52 38.30
C PRO A 77 -4.92 15.85 36.87
N THR A 78 -4.24 16.82 36.26
CA THR A 78 -4.25 16.99 34.82
C THR A 78 -3.98 15.60 34.24
N PRO A 79 -4.85 15.08 33.34
CA PRO A 79 -4.51 13.86 32.62
C PRO A 79 -3.13 14.08 31.99
N PRO A 80 -2.26 13.04 31.92
CA PRO A 80 -0.96 13.21 31.31
C PRO A 80 -1.20 13.80 29.92
N THR A 81 -0.74 15.04 29.72
CA THR A 81 -0.61 15.62 28.40
C THR A 81 0.12 14.56 27.60
N LEU A 82 -0.50 14.03 26.55
CA LEU A 82 0.15 13.16 25.58
C LEU A 82 1.41 13.90 25.15
N ALA A 83 2.56 13.54 25.74
CA ALA A 83 3.83 14.11 25.34
C ALA A 83 3.93 13.82 23.85
N GLN A 84 3.97 14.89 23.05
CA GLN A 84 4.10 14.76 21.60
C GLN A 84 5.31 13.88 21.35
N LYS A 85 5.07 12.66 20.84
CA LYS A 85 6.16 11.75 20.49
C LYS A 85 6.94 12.40 19.36
N HIS A 86 8.12 12.92 19.68
CA HIS A 86 9.08 13.31 18.67
C HIS A 86 9.75 12.05 18.14
N HIS A 87 9.49 11.74 16.87
CA HIS A 87 10.18 10.66 16.16
C HIS A 87 11.57 11.14 15.76
N PRO A 88 12.61 10.29 15.84
CA PRO A 88 13.95 10.67 15.40
C PRO A 88 13.93 11.02 13.91
N CYS A 89 14.59 12.12 13.53
CA CYS A 89 14.76 12.50 12.13
C CYS A 89 15.60 11.44 11.41
N ALA A 90 15.06 10.84 10.34
CA ALA A 90 15.67 9.73 9.63
C ALA A 90 16.97 10.14 8.92
N ILE A 91 17.09 11.41 8.52
CA ILE A 91 18.29 11.98 7.88
C ILE A 91 19.40 12.24 8.89
N GLU A 92 19.06 12.78 10.07
CA GLU A 92 20.03 13.09 11.13
C GLU A 92 20.47 11.83 11.88
N CYS A 93 19.54 10.88 12.09
CA CYS A 93 19.79 9.61 12.75
C CYS A 93 20.06 8.46 11.75
N PHE A 94 20.55 8.76 10.55
CA PHE A 94 20.67 7.78 9.47
C PHE A 94 21.54 6.57 9.88
N GLU A 95 22.59 6.77 10.68
CA GLU A 95 23.41 5.67 11.21
C GLU A 95 22.62 4.63 12.02
N ARG A 96 21.58 5.06 12.75
CA ARG A 96 20.68 4.12 13.46
C ARG A 96 19.87 3.29 12.49
N PHE A 97 19.47 3.86 11.36
CA PHE A 97 18.83 3.13 10.29
C PHE A 97 19.81 2.16 9.63
N VAL A 98 21.02 2.60 9.28
CA VAL A 98 22.08 1.76 8.68
C VAL A 98 22.37 0.55 9.57
N ALA A 99 22.50 0.73 10.88
CA ALA A 99 22.72 -0.37 11.82
C ALA A 99 21.58 -1.42 11.79
N ALA A 100 20.33 -0.99 11.59
CA ALA A 100 19.19 -1.89 11.48
C ALA A 100 19.06 -2.54 10.09
N ALA A 101 19.55 -1.89 9.05
CA ALA A 101 19.46 -2.28 7.64
C ALA A 101 20.63 -3.15 7.16
N SER A 102 21.81 -3.01 7.77
CA SER A 102 23.05 -3.67 7.31
C SER A 102 22.89 -5.19 7.19
N GLY A 103 23.31 -5.72 6.04
CA GLY A 103 23.20 -7.14 5.69
C GLY A 103 21.80 -7.62 5.29
N LYS A 104 20.78 -6.75 5.31
CA LYS A 104 19.39 -7.08 4.95
C LYS A 104 19.04 -6.62 3.56
N LEU A 105 18.06 -7.28 2.95
CA LEU A 105 17.34 -6.79 1.79
C LEU A 105 16.29 -5.78 2.25
N LEU A 106 16.22 -4.62 1.59
CA LEU A 106 15.15 -3.66 1.84
C LEU A 106 13.97 -3.92 0.92
N THR A 107 12.76 -3.63 1.41
CA THR A 107 11.57 -3.43 0.57
C THR A 107 10.99 -2.07 0.86
N VAL A 108 10.56 -1.35 -0.18
CA VAL A 108 10.23 0.07 -0.09
C VAL A 108 8.81 0.32 -0.56
N PHE A 109 7.99 0.87 0.32
CA PHE A 109 6.61 1.23 0.05
C PHE A 109 6.47 2.74 0.23
N LEU A 110 5.83 3.39 -0.75
CA LEU A 110 5.76 4.84 -0.82
C LEU A 110 4.31 5.27 -0.97
N ASP A 111 3.83 6.13 -0.09
CA ASP A 111 2.69 6.96 -0.42
C ASP A 111 3.05 8.00 -1.50
N TYR A 112 2.03 8.57 -2.15
CA TYR A 112 2.19 9.55 -3.20
C TYR A 112 2.11 11.00 -2.69
N ASP A 113 0.91 11.46 -2.32
CA ASP A 113 0.60 12.87 -2.06
C ASP A 113 1.17 13.31 -0.71
N GLY A 114 2.05 14.30 -0.70
CA GLY A 114 2.71 14.74 0.55
C GLY A 114 3.93 13.91 0.93
N THR A 115 4.18 12.80 0.23
CA THR A 115 5.33 11.91 0.47
C THR A 115 6.38 12.02 -0.62
N ILE A 116 6.08 11.57 -1.85
CA ILE A 116 6.99 11.68 -3.01
C ILE A 116 6.54 12.75 -4.02
N SER A 117 5.50 13.50 -3.67
CA SER A 117 5.02 14.69 -4.37
C SER A 117 4.60 15.73 -3.33
N PRO A 118 4.79 17.04 -3.57
CA PRO A 118 4.34 18.07 -2.64
C PRO A 118 2.80 18.11 -2.50
N ILE A 119 2.32 18.50 -1.33
CA ILE A 119 0.91 18.81 -1.11
C ILE A 119 0.57 20.13 -1.81
N VAL A 120 -0.34 20.08 -2.78
CA VAL A 120 -0.78 21.23 -3.57
C VAL A 120 -2.28 21.48 -3.40
N LYS A 121 -2.72 22.72 -3.67
CA LYS A 121 -4.15 23.09 -3.59
C LYS A 121 -5.02 22.37 -4.64
N GLN A 122 -4.41 22.05 -5.78
CA GLN A 122 -5.02 21.46 -6.96
C GLN A 122 -4.44 20.06 -7.13
N PRO A 123 -5.13 18.98 -6.72
CA PRO A 123 -4.60 17.61 -6.73
C PRO A 123 -4.07 17.17 -8.11
N GLU A 124 -4.65 17.66 -9.19
CA GLU A 124 -4.21 17.42 -10.58
C GLU A 124 -2.83 17.99 -10.90
N ARG A 125 -2.28 18.85 -10.03
CA ARG A 125 -0.95 19.47 -10.17
C ARG A 125 0.07 18.94 -9.17
N ALA A 126 -0.25 17.87 -8.44
CA ALA A 126 0.66 17.22 -7.50
C ALA A 126 1.67 16.40 -8.30
N PHE A 127 2.57 17.05 -9.04
CA PHE A 127 3.58 16.37 -9.85
C PHE A 127 4.80 16.01 -9.01
N MET A 128 5.27 14.77 -9.19
CA MET A 128 6.59 14.33 -8.78
C MET A 128 7.66 15.05 -9.62
N SER A 129 8.74 15.50 -8.98
CA SER A 129 9.89 16.08 -9.71
C SER A 129 10.69 15.02 -10.46
N ASP A 130 11.47 15.43 -11.45
CA ASP A 130 12.31 14.51 -12.22
C ASP A 130 13.40 13.88 -11.34
N GLU A 131 13.92 14.61 -10.36
CA GLU A 131 14.90 14.10 -9.39
C GLU A 131 14.29 13.03 -8.49
N MET A 132 13.06 13.23 -8.02
CA MET A 132 12.33 12.22 -7.24
C MET A 132 12.04 10.99 -8.09
N ARG A 133 11.60 11.17 -9.33
CA ARG A 133 11.36 10.07 -10.26
C ARG A 133 12.63 9.25 -10.49
N ALA A 134 13.77 9.92 -10.69
CA ALA A 134 15.06 9.27 -10.85
C ALA A 134 15.47 8.50 -9.58
N ALA A 135 15.28 9.07 -8.39
CA ALA A 135 15.58 8.42 -7.13
C ALA A 135 14.70 7.18 -6.87
N VAL A 136 13.39 7.29 -7.10
CA VAL A 136 12.46 6.15 -6.97
C VAL A 136 12.82 5.05 -7.97
N LYS A 137 13.14 5.41 -9.22
CA LYS A 137 13.57 4.44 -10.25
C LYS A 137 14.88 3.74 -9.85
N ARG A 138 15.85 4.47 -9.30
CA ARG A 138 17.11 3.93 -8.78
C ARG A 138 16.86 2.95 -7.63
N VAL A 139 16.00 3.32 -6.68
CA VAL A 139 15.57 2.44 -5.58
C VAL A 139 14.88 1.18 -6.10
N ALA A 140 14.00 1.29 -7.11
CA ALA A 140 13.32 0.16 -7.72
C ALA A 140 14.26 -0.84 -8.41
N ALA A 141 15.40 -0.36 -8.91
CA ALA A 141 16.47 -1.17 -9.49
C ALA A 141 17.34 -1.88 -8.45
N LEU A 142 17.18 -1.55 -7.16
CA LEU A 142 17.99 -2.11 -6.07
C LEU A 142 17.13 -2.86 -5.05
N TYR A 143 15.85 -2.52 -4.93
CA TYR A 143 14.94 -3.05 -3.93
C TYR A 143 13.53 -3.24 -4.52
N PRO A 144 12.76 -4.25 -4.07
CA PRO A 144 11.34 -4.32 -4.36
C PRO A 144 10.60 -3.08 -3.87
N THR A 145 9.94 -2.39 -4.80
CA THR A 145 9.36 -1.07 -4.56
C THR A 145 7.92 -0.99 -5.02
N ALA A 146 7.05 -0.38 -4.22
CA ALA A 146 5.64 -0.17 -4.52
C ALA A 146 5.17 1.24 -4.15
N VAL A 147 4.23 1.78 -4.93
CA VAL A 147 3.49 3.00 -4.59
C VAL A 147 2.09 2.62 -4.12
N ILE A 148 1.67 3.10 -2.94
CA ILE A 148 0.34 2.89 -2.37
C ILE A 148 -0.34 4.24 -2.21
N SER A 149 -1.39 4.52 -2.98
CA SER A 149 -2.02 5.84 -3.02
C SER A 149 -3.53 5.77 -2.86
N GLY A 150 -4.12 6.84 -2.32
CA GLY A 150 -5.56 7.07 -2.35
C GLY A 150 -6.10 7.41 -3.75
N ARG A 151 -5.24 7.87 -4.68
CA ARG A 151 -5.58 8.12 -6.08
C ARG A 151 -5.92 6.81 -6.79
N SER A 152 -6.74 6.87 -7.84
CA SER A 152 -6.91 5.70 -8.72
C SER A 152 -5.56 5.28 -9.28
N ARG A 153 -5.47 3.98 -9.58
CA ARG A 153 -4.25 3.36 -10.09
C ARG A 153 -3.77 4.03 -11.37
N GLU A 154 -4.69 4.35 -12.28
CA GLU A 154 -4.41 5.03 -13.54
C GLU A 154 -3.82 6.43 -13.27
N LYS A 155 -4.49 7.24 -12.45
CA LYS A 155 -4.00 8.58 -12.10
C LYS A 155 -2.62 8.53 -11.46
N VAL A 156 -2.39 7.71 -10.43
CA VAL A 156 -1.07 7.67 -9.77
C VAL A 156 0.03 7.16 -10.72
N TYR A 157 -0.30 6.23 -11.61
CA TYR A 157 0.64 5.79 -12.64
C TYR A 157 1.00 6.92 -13.60
N ASP A 158 0.03 7.72 -14.06
CA ASP A 158 0.27 8.86 -14.96
C ASP A 158 1.18 9.93 -14.33
N PHE A 159 1.15 10.06 -13.01
CA PHE A 159 2.07 10.95 -12.30
C PHE A 159 3.48 10.35 -12.15
N VAL A 160 3.57 9.07 -11.77
CA VAL A 160 4.83 8.41 -11.39
C VAL A 160 5.60 7.84 -12.58
N GLN A 161 4.92 7.28 -13.58
CA GLN A 161 5.47 6.80 -14.86
C GLN A 161 6.74 5.94 -14.75
N ILE A 162 6.87 5.16 -13.67
CA ILE A 162 7.97 4.19 -13.49
C ILE A 162 7.35 2.79 -13.62
N PRO A 163 7.55 2.13 -14.77
CA PRO A 163 6.83 0.91 -15.04
C PRO A 163 7.34 -0.32 -14.27
N GLU A 164 8.52 -0.23 -13.67
CA GLU A 164 9.12 -1.27 -12.83
C GLU A 164 8.44 -1.41 -11.46
N LEU A 165 7.61 -0.45 -11.04
CA LEU A 165 6.98 -0.43 -9.72
C LEU A 165 5.70 -1.27 -9.65
N TYR A 166 5.40 -1.74 -8.44
CA TYR A 166 4.04 -2.11 -8.06
C TYR A 166 3.20 -0.87 -7.78
N TYR A 167 1.93 -0.89 -8.15
CA TYR A 167 0.98 0.21 -7.88
C TYR A 167 -0.26 -0.32 -7.19
N ALA A 168 -0.59 0.26 -6.04
CA ALA A 168 -1.81 0.06 -5.30
C ALA A 168 -2.62 1.36 -5.30
N GLY A 169 -3.61 1.45 -6.17
CA GLY A 169 -4.52 2.59 -6.27
C GLY A 169 -5.75 2.45 -5.37
N SER A 170 -6.41 3.58 -5.10
CA SER A 170 -7.65 3.68 -4.32
C SER A 170 -7.52 3.02 -2.95
N HIS A 171 -6.44 3.35 -2.24
CA HIS A 171 -6.04 2.75 -0.97
C HIS A 171 -5.83 1.22 -1.04
N GLY A 172 -5.42 0.73 -2.22
CA GLY A 172 -5.15 -0.68 -2.48
C GLY A 172 -6.35 -1.52 -2.89
N LEU A 173 -7.47 -0.90 -3.29
CA LEU A 173 -8.60 -1.61 -3.90
C LEU A 173 -8.30 -2.11 -5.33
N ASP A 174 -7.25 -1.60 -5.96
CA ASP A 174 -6.78 -2.02 -7.29
C ASP A 174 -5.25 -2.07 -7.29
N ILE A 175 -4.70 -3.28 -7.27
CA ILE A 175 -3.26 -3.53 -7.17
C ILE A 175 -2.77 -4.21 -8.43
N VAL A 176 -1.70 -3.65 -8.99
CA VAL A 176 -0.97 -4.20 -10.13
C VAL A 176 0.52 -4.28 -9.86
N GLY A 177 1.19 -5.20 -10.54
CA GLY A 177 2.64 -5.37 -10.49
C GLY A 177 3.28 -5.32 -11.87
N PRO A 178 4.60 -5.11 -11.96
CA PRO A 178 5.31 -5.17 -13.23
C PRO A 178 5.14 -6.56 -13.86
N ARG A 179 4.77 -6.65 -15.15
CA ARG A 179 4.74 -7.94 -15.85
C ARG A 179 6.12 -8.56 -15.88
N GLY A 180 6.20 -9.82 -15.47
CA GLY A 180 7.43 -10.58 -15.56
C GLY A 180 7.85 -10.82 -17.01
N ILE A 181 9.13 -10.56 -17.27
CA ILE A 181 10.00 -11.20 -18.28
C ILE A 181 10.02 -12.75 -18.12
N ALA A 182 9.16 -13.32 -17.27
CA ALA A 182 8.87 -14.74 -17.13
C ALA A 182 8.34 -15.39 -18.43
N SER A 183 7.70 -14.62 -19.34
CA SER A 183 7.32 -15.13 -20.67
C SER A 183 8.52 -15.28 -21.62
N ARG A 184 9.58 -14.46 -21.49
CA ARG A 184 10.78 -14.52 -22.37
C ARG A 184 11.68 -15.71 -22.04
N ARG A 185 11.79 -16.12 -20.76
CA ARG A 185 12.55 -17.32 -20.38
C ARG A 185 11.97 -18.62 -20.93
N ARG A 186 10.67 -18.65 -21.24
CA ARG A 186 10.01 -19.82 -21.86
C ARG A 186 10.42 -20.01 -23.32
N ARG A 187 10.76 -18.92 -24.04
CA ARG A 187 11.37 -18.99 -25.37
C ARG A 187 12.86 -19.32 -25.32
N ALA A 188 13.59 -18.82 -24.33
CA ALA A 188 15.03 -19.05 -24.23
C ALA A 188 15.43 -20.45 -23.69
N ARG A 189 14.61 -21.08 -22.83
CA ARG A 189 14.87 -22.45 -22.31
C ARG A 189 14.18 -23.57 -23.09
N GLY A 190 13.40 -23.25 -24.11
CA GLY A 190 12.80 -24.24 -25.03
C GLY A 190 13.64 -24.51 -26.27
N ALA A 191 14.84 -23.94 -26.37
CA ALA A 191 15.69 -23.98 -27.56
C ALA A 191 16.98 -24.81 -27.39
N GLU A 192 17.22 -25.45 -26.24
CA GLU A 192 18.48 -26.19 -25.98
C GLU A 192 18.33 -27.70 -25.74
N ASP A 193 17.12 -28.28 -25.75
CA ASP A 193 16.95 -29.73 -25.74
C ASP A 193 16.11 -30.18 -26.95
N GLY A 194 16.79 -30.69 -27.99
CA GLY A 194 16.15 -31.35 -29.12
C GLY A 194 15.85 -32.83 -28.82
N ASP A 195 14.68 -33.32 -29.25
CA ASP A 195 14.61 -34.34 -30.32
C ASP A 195 13.16 -34.73 -30.71
N ALA A 196 12.95 -34.71 -32.03
CA ALA A 196 12.07 -35.51 -32.90
C ALA A 196 10.57 -35.74 -32.56
N ALA A 197 9.67 -35.09 -33.33
CA ALA A 197 8.82 -35.75 -34.34
C ALA A 197 7.86 -34.77 -35.06
N SER A 198 7.99 -34.71 -36.39
CA SER A 198 7.03 -34.43 -37.49
C SER A 198 5.59 -33.94 -37.13
N THR A 199 4.95 -33.00 -37.83
CA THR A 199 4.82 -32.82 -39.29
C THR A 199 4.48 -31.37 -39.68
N ASP A 200 4.87 -31.03 -40.90
CA ASP A 200 4.70 -29.80 -41.67
C ASP A 200 3.28 -29.19 -41.70
N VAL A 201 3.19 -27.85 -41.76
CA VAL A 201 2.74 -27.11 -42.97
C VAL A 201 3.41 -25.74 -43.00
N ASP A 202 4.07 -25.50 -44.13
CA ASP A 202 4.80 -24.31 -44.58
C ASP A 202 3.84 -23.32 -45.28
N VAL A 203 3.97 -22.02 -44.99
CA VAL A 203 3.68 -20.93 -45.94
C VAL A 203 4.67 -19.78 -45.70
N SER A 204 5.82 -19.87 -46.37
CA SER A 204 6.63 -18.79 -47.00
C SER A 204 6.10 -17.34 -46.81
N ALA A 205 6.80 -16.47 -46.07
CA ALA A 205 8.00 -15.69 -46.43
C ALA A 205 7.72 -14.41 -47.25
N SER A 206 7.96 -13.24 -46.65
CA SER A 206 8.84 -12.17 -47.18
C SER A 206 8.66 -10.87 -46.37
N GLY A 207 9.75 -10.34 -45.83
CA GLY A 207 9.77 -9.00 -45.23
C GLY A 207 10.99 -8.80 -44.34
N VAL A 208 12.13 -8.49 -44.96
CA VAL A 208 13.33 -7.96 -44.30
C VAL A 208 13.09 -6.48 -43.99
N GLY A 209 13.36 -6.05 -42.76
CA GLY A 209 13.47 -4.67 -42.29
C GLY A 209 13.95 -4.76 -40.83
N GLU A 210 15.26 -4.64 -40.59
CA GLU A 210 15.97 -3.38 -40.29
C GLU A 210 15.52 -2.76 -38.97
N ASP A 211 16.51 -2.56 -38.11
CA ASP A 211 16.44 -2.08 -36.73
C ASP A 211 15.66 -0.76 -36.60
N GLU A 212 14.71 -0.68 -35.67
CA GLU A 212 14.20 0.57 -35.13
C GLU A 212 13.60 0.33 -33.73
N ASP A 213 14.00 1.16 -32.77
CA ASP A 213 13.52 1.24 -31.39
C ASP A 213 11.99 1.42 -31.32
N ASP A 214 11.29 0.73 -30.39
CA ASP A 214 9.97 1.19 -29.90
C ASP A 214 9.53 0.53 -28.57
N ASP A 215 9.74 1.25 -27.47
CA ASP A 215 8.78 1.60 -26.40
C ASP A 215 7.57 0.69 -26.05
N ALA A 216 7.75 -0.62 -25.94
CA ALA A 216 6.76 -1.45 -25.24
C ALA A 216 6.91 -1.28 -23.71
N ALA A 217 6.27 -0.26 -23.15
CA ALA A 217 6.13 -0.06 -21.70
C ALA A 217 5.76 -1.40 -21.00
N PRO A 218 6.39 -1.75 -19.87
CA PRO A 218 5.98 -2.91 -19.08
C PRO A 218 4.48 -2.83 -18.79
N THR A 219 3.72 -3.73 -19.39
CA THR A 219 2.27 -3.76 -19.21
C THR A 219 2.00 -4.36 -17.84
N HIS A 220 1.56 -3.57 -16.86
CA HIS A 220 1.25 -4.07 -15.53
C HIS A 220 0.25 -5.24 -15.53
N GLU A 221 0.46 -6.20 -14.62
CA GLU A 221 -0.45 -7.33 -14.41
C GLU A 221 -1.35 -7.07 -13.20
N ALA A 222 -2.67 -7.24 -13.38
CA ALA A 222 -3.63 -7.20 -12.27
C ALA A 222 -3.32 -8.29 -11.26
N MET A 223 -3.17 -7.91 -10.00
CA MET A 223 -2.81 -8.81 -8.90
C MET A 223 -3.96 -9.03 -7.95
N HIS A 224 -4.58 -7.94 -7.48
CA HIS A 224 -5.61 -8.00 -6.45
C HIS A 224 -6.63 -6.89 -6.56
N GLN A 225 -7.89 -7.30 -6.38
CA GLN A 225 -9.03 -6.42 -6.33
C GLN A 225 -10.01 -7.03 -5.31
N PRO A 226 -10.00 -6.60 -4.04
CA PRO A 226 -10.81 -7.23 -2.98
C PRO A 226 -12.32 -7.01 -3.19
N ALA A 227 -12.70 -6.07 -4.06
CA ALA A 227 -14.06 -5.79 -4.45
C ALA A 227 -14.19 -5.67 -5.97
N PRO A 228 -14.18 -6.79 -6.71
CA PRO A 228 -14.30 -6.76 -8.18
C PRO A 228 -15.65 -6.18 -8.63
N TRP A 229 -16.69 -6.34 -7.81
CA TRP A 229 -18.02 -5.75 -8.00
C TRP A 229 -18.06 -4.22 -7.86
N ALA A 230 -17.02 -3.62 -7.27
CA ALA A 230 -17.10 -2.22 -6.88
C ALA A 230 -17.03 -1.27 -8.08
N ALA A 231 -16.29 -1.58 -9.14
CA ALA A 231 -16.16 -0.68 -10.28
C ALA A 231 -17.52 -0.44 -10.94
N GLU A 232 -18.21 -1.51 -11.33
CA GLU A 232 -19.55 -1.44 -11.94
C GLU A 232 -20.58 -0.75 -11.02
N LEU A 233 -20.58 -1.08 -9.73
CA LEU A 233 -21.46 -0.40 -8.77
C LEU A 233 -21.19 1.11 -8.70
N MET A 234 -19.92 1.52 -8.76
CA MET A 234 -19.56 2.93 -8.68
C MET A 234 -19.92 3.69 -9.95
N ASP A 235 -19.91 3.04 -11.12
CA ASP A 235 -20.44 3.61 -12.36
C ASP A 235 -21.95 3.90 -12.22
N GLU A 236 -22.72 2.96 -11.66
CA GLU A 236 -24.15 3.18 -11.37
C GLU A 236 -24.39 4.28 -10.32
N VAL A 237 -23.52 4.40 -9.31
CA VAL A 237 -23.59 5.49 -8.33
C VAL A 237 -23.28 6.83 -8.99
N ASN A 238 -22.28 6.88 -9.87
CA ASN A 238 -21.93 8.09 -10.62
C ASN A 238 -23.13 8.62 -11.41
N ASP A 239 -23.74 7.76 -12.23
CA ASP A 239 -24.88 8.14 -13.08
C ASP A 239 -26.05 8.68 -12.25
N ARG A 240 -26.32 8.05 -11.10
CA ARG A 240 -27.34 8.53 -10.16
C ARG A 240 -27.00 9.88 -9.55
N CYS A 241 -25.76 10.07 -9.08
CA CYS A 241 -25.34 11.35 -8.51
C CYS A 241 -25.37 12.46 -9.55
N VAL A 242 -24.82 12.24 -10.76
CA VAL A 242 -24.81 13.22 -11.86
C VAL A 242 -26.23 13.66 -12.19
N LYS A 243 -27.14 12.71 -12.37
CA LYS A 243 -28.55 13.02 -12.65
C LYS A 243 -29.24 13.77 -11.51
N ALA A 244 -28.98 13.37 -10.26
CA ALA A 244 -29.66 13.94 -9.10
C ALA A 244 -29.17 15.35 -8.72
N ILE A 245 -27.97 15.76 -9.16
CA ILE A 245 -27.43 17.10 -8.90
C ILE A 245 -27.55 18.06 -10.09
N GLU A 246 -28.10 17.62 -11.23
CA GLU A 246 -28.19 18.41 -12.47
C GLU A 246 -28.86 19.77 -12.26
N ASP A 247 -29.91 19.81 -11.42
CA ASP A 247 -30.67 21.03 -11.11
C ASP A 247 -30.11 21.85 -9.94
N ILE A 248 -28.95 21.48 -9.38
CA ILE A 248 -28.33 22.17 -8.24
C ILE A 248 -27.16 23.04 -8.72
N PRO A 249 -27.32 24.37 -8.84
CA PRO A 249 -26.28 25.24 -9.37
C PRO A 249 -24.99 25.17 -8.54
N GLY A 250 -23.87 24.93 -9.22
CA GLY A 250 -22.54 24.87 -8.61
C GLY A 250 -22.14 23.52 -7.99
N ALA A 251 -23.03 22.52 -8.02
CA ALA A 251 -22.68 21.16 -7.64
C ALA A 251 -21.95 20.46 -8.80
N THR A 252 -20.94 19.64 -8.50
CA THR A 252 -20.24 18.84 -9.51
C THR A 252 -19.92 17.44 -8.97
N VAL A 253 -19.77 16.47 -9.86
CA VAL A 253 -19.39 15.09 -9.52
C VAL A 253 -18.05 14.78 -10.18
N ASP A 254 -17.12 14.20 -9.41
CA ASP A 254 -15.88 13.58 -9.91
C ASP A 254 -15.93 12.07 -9.65
N HIS A 255 -15.54 11.27 -10.65
CA HIS A 255 -15.52 9.82 -10.60
C HIS A 255 -14.09 9.32 -10.63
N ASN A 256 -13.67 8.70 -9.53
CA ASN A 256 -12.32 8.19 -9.36
C ASN A 256 -12.33 6.68 -9.14
N LYS A 257 -13.00 5.95 -10.06
CA LYS A 257 -13.19 4.48 -10.10
C LYS A 257 -13.88 3.87 -8.88
N PHE A 258 -13.27 3.97 -7.70
CA PHE A 258 -13.81 3.48 -6.41
C PHE A 258 -14.24 4.60 -5.46
N CYS A 259 -14.40 5.83 -5.97
CA CYS A 259 -14.88 6.97 -5.18
C CYS A 259 -15.67 7.91 -6.08
N ILE A 260 -16.91 8.23 -5.69
CA ILE A 260 -17.69 9.32 -6.30
C ILE A 260 -17.62 10.50 -5.36
N SER A 261 -17.09 11.63 -5.84
CA SER A 261 -16.93 12.86 -5.07
C SER A 261 -17.93 13.91 -5.55
N VAL A 262 -18.89 14.26 -4.69
CA VAL A 262 -19.88 15.30 -4.97
C VAL A 262 -19.45 16.59 -4.29
N HIS A 263 -18.98 17.54 -5.09
CA HIS A 263 -18.48 18.82 -4.64
C HIS A 263 -19.61 19.84 -4.55
N TYR A 264 -19.70 20.54 -3.41
CA TYR A 264 -20.71 21.59 -3.17
C TYR A 264 -20.07 22.93 -2.81
N ARG A 265 -18.77 23.09 -3.08
CA ARG A 265 -18.02 24.29 -2.75
C ARG A 265 -18.55 25.54 -3.44
N ASN A 266 -18.99 25.39 -4.68
CA ASN A 266 -19.46 26.47 -5.54
C ASN A 266 -21.00 26.62 -5.49
N CYS A 267 -21.69 25.78 -4.70
CA CYS A 267 -23.11 25.93 -4.44
C CYS A 267 -23.38 27.12 -3.50
N ASP A 268 -24.50 27.81 -3.72
CA ASP A 268 -25.10 28.68 -2.70
C ASP A 268 -25.33 27.86 -1.41
N PRO A 269 -24.99 28.39 -0.22
CA PRO A 269 -25.18 27.71 1.06
C PRO A 269 -26.57 27.09 1.27
N LYS A 270 -27.63 27.67 0.68
CA LYS A 270 -28.99 27.11 0.77
C LYS A 270 -29.13 25.72 0.15
N HIS A 271 -28.28 25.38 -0.82
CA HIS A 271 -28.29 24.09 -1.52
C HIS A 271 -27.39 23.02 -0.87
N TRP A 272 -26.58 23.36 0.15
CA TRP A 272 -25.67 22.38 0.75
C TRP A 272 -26.41 21.19 1.38
N GLY A 273 -27.58 21.45 2.00
CA GLY A 273 -28.44 20.40 2.55
C GLY A 273 -29.05 19.51 1.47
N GLU A 274 -29.37 20.08 0.31
CA GLU A 274 -29.92 19.38 -0.85
C GLU A 274 -28.88 18.40 -1.43
N VAL A 275 -27.64 18.86 -1.65
CA VAL A 275 -26.54 17.99 -2.10
C VAL A 275 -26.28 16.87 -1.07
N ASN A 276 -26.30 17.21 0.22
CA ASN A 276 -26.12 16.20 1.28
C ASN A 276 -27.20 15.11 1.21
N ALA A 277 -28.47 15.51 1.02
CA ALA A 277 -29.61 14.60 0.92
C ALA A 277 -29.53 13.69 -0.32
N VAL A 278 -29.09 14.22 -1.46
CA VAL A 278 -28.84 13.41 -2.67
C VAL A 278 -27.83 12.30 -2.39
N VAL A 279 -26.70 12.64 -1.75
CA VAL A 279 -25.65 11.65 -1.42
C VAL A 279 -26.14 10.65 -0.38
N ASP A 280 -26.88 11.10 0.63
CA ASP A 280 -27.46 10.21 1.64
C ASP A 280 -28.45 9.22 1.00
N ALA A 281 -29.30 9.68 0.06
CA ALA A 281 -30.20 8.81 -0.69
C ALA A 281 -29.44 7.77 -1.55
N CYS A 282 -28.34 8.19 -2.19
CA CYS A 282 -27.50 7.28 -2.96
C CYS A 282 -26.91 6.18 -2.08
N VAL A 283 -26.36 6.52 -0.91
CA VAL A 283 -25.82 5.53 0.04
C VAL A 283 -26.92 4.66 0.65
N ALA A 284 -28.09 5.23 0.94
CA ALA A 284 -29.23 4.51 1.49
C ALA A 284 -29.83 3.49 0.50
N SER A 285 -29.58 3.63 -0.80
CA SER A 285 -29.99 2.63 -1.80
C SER A 285 -29.25 1.30 -1.65
N ASP A 286 -28.05 1.32 -1.08
CA ASP A 286 -27.26 0.13 -0.78
C ASP A 286 -26.33 0.34 0.43
N PRO A 287 -26.88 0.36 1.64
CA PRO A 287 -26.10 0.65 2.85
C PRO A 287 -25.10 -0.47 3.18
N THR A 288 -25.29 -1.66 2.62
CA THR A 288 -24.43 -2.83 2.82
C THR A 288 -23.13 -2.71 2.03
N ARG A 289 -23.18 -2.17 0.81
CA ARG A 289 -22.02 -2.04 -0.09
C ARG A 289 -21.49 -0.62 -0.20
N LEU A 290 -22.22 0.40 0.25
CA LEU A 290 -21.79 1.80 0.17
C LEU A 290 -21.56 2.43 1.55
N LYS A 291 -20.63 3.37 1.59
CA LYS A 291 -20.40 4.26 2.72
C LYS A 291 -20.20 5.68 2.25
N LYS A 292 -20.63 6.63 3.08
CA LYS A 292 -20.37 8.05 2.91
C LYS A 292 -19.13 8.46 3.69
N ALA A 293 -18.33 9.34 3.11
CA ALA A 293 -17.33 10.13 3.82
C ALA A 293 -17.54 11.63 3.54
N THR A 294 -17.02 12.48 4.42
CA THR A 294 -17.16 13.93 4.31
C THR A 294 -15.78 14.57 4.29
N GLY A 295 -15.52 15.35 3.26
CA GLY A 295 -14.30 16.15 3.10
C GLY A 295 -14.57 17.65 3.17
N ARG A 296 -13.56 18.46 2.82
CA ARG A 296 -13.68 19.92 2.83
C ARG A 296 -14.54 20.42 1.66
N LYS A 297 -15.84 20.57 1.93
CA LYS A 297 -16.86 20.97 0.95
C LYS A 297 -17.02 19.96 -0.20
N VAL A 298 -16.97 18.68 0.16
CA VAL A 298 -17.19 17.53 -0.72
C VAL A 298 -17.77 16.38 0.10
N PHE A 299 -18.70 15.63 -0.48
CA PHE A 299 -19.14 14.35 0.05
C PHE A 299 -18.62 13.24 -0.86
N GLU A 300 -18.20 12.13 -0.27
CA GLU A 300 -17.64 11.00 -1.01
C GLU A 300 -18.51 9.77 -0.79
N VAL A 301 -18.86 9.08 -1.87
CA VAL A 301 -19.44 7.74 -1.83
C VAL A 301 -18.32 6.76 -2.17
N LYS A 302 -18.14 5.75 -1.31
CA LYS A 302 -17.10 4.73 -1.47
C LYS A 302 -17.69 3.33 -1.27
N PRO A 303 -17.11 2.29 -1.88
CA PRO A 303 -17.38 0.91 -1.52
C PRO A 303 -17.10 0.67 -0.03
N ARG A 304 -18.02 -0.02 0.64
CA ARG A 304 -17.85 -0.51 2.01
C ARG A 304 -17.08 -1.82 1.96
N VAL A 305 -15.77 -1.69 1.85
CA VAL A 305 -14.83 -2.81 1.90
C VAL A 305 -14.00 -2.66 3.17
N ALA A 306 -13.80 -3.75 3.90
CA ALA A 306 -12.88 -3.80 5.02
C ALA A 306 -11.43 -3.85 4.50
N TRP A 307 -10.99 -2.80 3.81
CA TRP A 307 -9.68 -2.67 3.19
C TRP A 307 -9.09 -1.28 3.43
N ASP A 308 -7.78 -1.23 3.64
CA ASP A 308 -7.00 -0.04 3.98
C ASP A 308 -5.57 -0.17 3.43
N LYS A 309 -4.74 0.89 3.59
CA LYS A 309 -3.36 0.89 3.09
C LYS A 309 -2.48 -0.15 3.80
N GLY A 310 -2.76 -0.45 5.07
CA GLY A 310 -2.08 -1.51 5.82
C GLY A 310 -2.31 -2.88 5.20
N LYS A 311 -3.56 -3.21 4.84
CA LYS A 311 -3.87 -4.47 4.15
C LYS A 311 -3.28 -4.53 2.74
N ALA A 312 -3.21 -3.41 2.04
CA ALA A 312 -2.52 -3.33 0.76
C ALA A 312 -1.01 -3.63 0.89
N LEU A 313 -0.36 -3.06 1.91
CA LEU A 313 1.02 -3.34 2.27
C LEU A 313 1.22 -4.84 2.58
N SER A 314 0.39 -5.41 3.46
CA SER A 314 0.48 -6.84 3.84
C SER A 314 0.28 -7.77 2.63
N PHE A 315 -0.68 -7.46 1.76
CA PHE A 315 -0.88 -8.18 0.51
C PHE A 315 0.39 -8.15 -0.37
N LEU A 316 0.94 -6.95 -0.61
CA LEU A 316 2.13 -6.80 -1.45
C LEU A 316 3.33 -7.54 -0.86
N LEU A 317 3.58 -7.44 0.44
CA LEU A 317 4.65 -8.19 1.12
C LEU A 317 4.53 -9.71 0.92
N GLY A 318 3.31 -10.24 0.97
CA GLY A 318 3.04 -11.65 0.66
C GLY A 318 3.38 -12.01 -0.79
N GLU A 319 2.99 -11.16 -1.73
CA GLU A 319 3.25 -11.35 -3.17
C GLU A 319 4.73 -11.17 -3.55
N LEU A 320 5.49 -10.39 -2.79
CA LEU A 320 6.93 -10.27 -2.98
C LEU A 320 7.67 -11.59 -2.72
N GLY A 321 7.01 -12.62 -2.16
CA GLY A 321 7.59 -13.97 -2.00
C GLY A 321 8.88 -13.96 -1.18
N LEU A 322 8.98 -13.07 -0.21
CA LEU A 322 10.20 -12.85 0.57
C LEU A 322 10.38 -13.95 1.61
N ASP A 323 9.30 -14.41 2.24
CA ASP A 323 9.34 -15.45 3.27
C ASP A 323 9.79 -16.82 2.72
N GLU A 324 9.74 -17.02 1.40
CA GLU A 324 10.27 -18.22 0.74
C GLU A 324 11.77 -18.10 0.40
N ARG A 325 12.27 -16.88 0.23
CA ARG A 325 13.62 -16.59 -0.29
C ARG A 325 14.61 -16.14 0.78
N PHE A 326 14.10 -15.59 1.88
CA PHE A 326 14.90 -14.94 2.90
C PHE A 326 14.44 -15.38 4.28
N HIS A 327 15.41 -15.51 5.18
CA HIS A 327 15.08 -15.65 6.59
C HIS A 327 14.48 -14.35 7.14
N GLU A 328 13.77 -14.51 8.23
CA GLU A 328 12.95 -13.49 8.89
C GLU A 328 13.71 -12.24 9.37
N ASP A 329 15.01 -12.36 9.56
CA ASP A 329 15.95 -11.35 10.00
C ASP A 329 16.74 -10.74 8.84
N GLU A 330 16.56 -11.24 7.61
CA GLU A 330 17.29 -10.81 6.42
C GLU A 330 16.53 -9.76 5.59
N VAL A 331 15.32 -9.37 6.00
CA VAL A 331 14.50 -8.37 5.30
C VAL A 331 14.13 -7.23 6.24
N LEU A 332 14.13 -6.01 5.73
CA LEU A 332 13.60 -4.82 6.40
C LEU A 332 12.64 -4.08 5.47
N SER A 333 11.38 -3.96 5.88
CA SER A 333 10.33 -3.29 5.12
C SER A 333 10.16 -1.84 5.56
N LEU A 334 10.21 -0.93 4.59
CA LEU A 334 10.09 0.51 4.77
C LEU A 334 8.77 1.01 4.20
N TYR A 335 8.08 1.88 4.94
CA TYR A 335 6.92 2.59 4.41
C TYR A 335 7.06 4.09 4.69
N PHE A 336 6.82 4.93 3.69
CA PHE A 336 6.82 6.39 3.80
C PHE A 336 5.40 6.93 3.58
N GLY A 337 4.94 7.81 4.46
CA GLY A 337 3.58 8.38 4.41
C GLY A 337 3.42 9.65 5.23
N ASP A 338 2.49 10.52 4.87
CA ASP A 338 2.30 11.84 5.48
C ASP A 338 0.98 11.98 6.29
N ASP A 339 0.00 11.14 5.97
CA ASP A 339 -1.38 11.31 6.39
C ASP A 339 -1.88 10.22 7.35
N HIS A 340 -3.12 10.38 7.81
CA HIS A 340 -3.73 9.45 8.75
C HIS A 340 -4.00 8.05 8.17
N THR A 341 -4.10 7.91 6.84
CA THR A 341 -4.34 6.61 6.19
C THR A 341 -3.06 5.77 6.14
N ASP A 342 -1.90 6.41 6.22
CA ASP A 342 -0.60 5.73 6.31
C ASP A 342 -0.35 5.13 7.70
N GLU A 343 -1.06 5.58 8.73
CA GLU A 343 -1.00 4.96 10.06
C GLU A 343 -1.41 3.49 10.05
N ASP A 344 -2.33 3.09 9.15
CA ASP A 344 -2.69 1.68 8.96
C ASP A 344 -1.47 0.85 8.51
N ALA A 345 -0.65 1.41 7.62
CA ALA A 345 0.57 0.77 7.14
C ALA A 345 1.68 0.78 8.21
N PHE A 346 1.84 1.88 8.96
CA PHE A 346 2.79 1.95 10.08
C PHE A 346 2.43 0.93 11.17
N ASN A 347 1.15 0.75 11.47
CA ASN A 347 0.70 -0.22 12.45
C ASN A 347 1.03 -1.66 12.03
N GLU A 348 0.79 -2.01 10.76
CA GLU A 348 1.15 -3.32 10.22
C GLU A 348 2.68 -3.54 10.29
N LEU A 349 3.50 -2.56 9.88
CA LEU A 349 4.96 -2.65 9.99
C LEU A 349 5.44 -2.83 11.44
N LYS A 350 4.89 -2.06 12.37
CA LYS A 350 5.22 -2.13 13.79
C LYS A 350 4.83 -3.47 14.42
N GLY A 351 3.77 -4.10 13.90
CA GLY A 351 3.30 -5.42 14.31
C GLY A 351 4.19 -6.58 13.81
N MET A 352 5.11 -6.32 12.88
CA MET A 352 5.95 -7.36 12.31
C MET A 352 6.95 -7.94 13.33
N PRO A 353 7.21 -9.26 13.28
CA PRO A 353 8.13 -9.90 14.21
C PRO A 353 9.56 -9.40 14.04
N ASN A 354 10.33 -9.43 15.13
CA ASN A 354 11.76 -9.11 15.16
C ASN A 354 12.11 -7.68 14.69
N GLY A 355 11.15 -6.75 14.67
CA GLY A 355 11.40 -5.36 14.30
C GLY A 355 11.81 -5.18 12.83
N ARG A 356 11.27 -6.01 11.93
CA ARG A 356 11.56 -5.92 10.49
C ARG A 356 10.75 -4.86 9.73
N GLY A 357 9.88 -4.13 10.42
CA GLY A 357 9.12 -3.03 9.84
C GLY A 357 9.64 -1.69 10.32
N CYS A 358 9.73 -0.73 9.42
CA CYS A 358 10.21 0.61 9.67
C CYS A 358 9.32 1.64 8.95
N GLY A 359 8.38 2.23 9.69
CA GLY A 359 7.58 3.34 9.18
C GLY A 359 8.35 4.67 9.27
N VAL A 360 8.21 5.51 8.26
CA VAL A 360 8.79 6.86 8.20
C VAL A 360 7.67 7.85 7.93
N ILE A 361 7.34 8.68 8.92
CA ILE A 361 6.31 9.72 8.76
C ILE A 361 6.89 10.97 8.10
N VAL A 362 6.22 11.49 7.08
CA VAL A 362 6.56 12.75 6.41
C VAL A 362 5.76 13.88 7.05
N SER A 363 6.41 14.73 7.84
CA SER A 363 5.75 15.83 8.52
C SER A 363 6.72 16.88 9.04
N THR A 364 6.44 18.15 8.77
CA THR A 364 7.18 19.28 9.37
C THR A 364 6.84 19.50 10.84
N VAL A 365 5.72 18.92 11.30
CA VAL A 365 5.24 19.04 12.68
C VAL A 365 5.18 17.66 13.36
N PRO A 366 5.54 17.56 14.64
CA PRO A 366 5.38 16.31 15.39
C PRO A 366 3.92 15.87 15.41
N LYS A 367 3.67 14.59 15.07
CA LYS A 367 2.35 13.96 15.09
C LYS A 367 2.40 12.66 15.89
N PRO A 368 1.36 12.31 16.67
CA PRO A 368 1.20 10.94 17.15
C PRO A 368 1.20 9.99 15.95
N SER A 369 2.09 9.01 15.95
CA SER A 369 2.25 8.05 14.86
C SER A 369 2.87 6.75 15.37
N ASP A 370 2.59 5.64 14.68
CA ASP A 370 3.25 4.36 14.86
C ASP A 370 4.55 4.22 14.05
N ALA A 371 4.93 5.25 13.28
CA ALA A 371 6.21 5.33 12.59
C ALA A 371 7.42 5.24 13.55
N SER A 372 8.55 4.76 13.02
CA SER A 372 9.82 4.63 13.75
C SER A 372 10.72 5.84 13.58
N PHE A 373 10.63 6.54 12.45
CA PHE A 373 11.37 7.75 12.12
C PHE A 373 10.46 8.81 11.52
N SER A 374 10.96 10.04 11.44
CA SER A 374 10.31 11.11 10.69
C SER A 374 11.25 11.72 9.66
N VAL A 375 10.69 12.26 8.59
CA VAL A 375 11.33 13.19 7.66
C VAL A 375 10.42 14.40 7.49
N ARG A 376 10.94 15.56 7.09
CA ARG A 376 10.15 16.80 7.16
C ARG A 376 9.17 16.94 6.00
N ASP A 377 9.61 16.59 4.80
CA ASP A 377 8.94 16.89 3.53
C ASP A 377 9.44 15.95 2.42
N PRO A 378 8.88 16.05 1.20
CA PRO A 378 9.34 15.25 0.06
C PRO A 378 10.82 15.41 -0.30
N ASP A 379 11.46 16.54 0.01
CA ASP A 379 12.88 16.74 -0.29
C ASP A 379 13.75 15.89 0.65
N ASP A 380 13.37 15.78 1.93
CA ASP A 380 14.03 14.83 2.84
C ASP A 380 13.77 13.38 2.44
N VAL A 381 12.59 13.05 1.89
CA VAL A 381 12.33 11.71 1.32
C VAL A 381 13.30 11.44 0.17
N LEU A 382 13.49 12.39 -0.75
CA LEU A 382 14.43 12.28 -1.86
C LEU A 382 15.86 11.99 -1.36
N ILE A 383 16.32 12.72 -0.34
CA ILE A 383 17.64 12.50 0.27
C ILE A 383 17.72 11.09 0.86
N PHE A 384 16.68 10.66 1.60
CA PHE A 384 16.66 9.34 2.21
C PHE A 384 16.71 8.22 1.16
N LEU A 385 15.91 8.32 0.09
CA LEU A 385 15.87 7.35 -0.99
C LEU A 385 17.23 7.21 -1.69
N ASN A 386 17.92 8.32 -1.95
CA ASN A 386 19.26 8.27 -2.51
C ASN A 386 20.26 7.61 -1.56
N ARG A 387 20.21 7.93 -0.26
CA ARG A 387 21.11 7.31 0.72
C ARG A 387 20.89 5.80 0.83
N ILE A 388 19.66 5.30 0.82
CA ILE A 388 19.43 3.85 0.84
C ILE A 388 19.85 3.16 -0.45
N ALA A 389 19.80 3.85 -1.60
CA ALA A 389 20.35 3.33 -2.84
C ALA A 389 21.88 3.20 -2.76
N ASP A 390 22.57 4.21 -2.22
CA ASP A 390 24.02 4.17 -1.99
C ASP A 390 24.43 2.97 -1.11
N LEU A 391 23.61 2.59 -0.12
CA LEU A 391 23.84 1.42 0.74
C LEU A 391 23.84 0.09 -0.02
N ALA A 392 23.03 -0.06 -1.06
CA ALA A 392 23.05 -1.28 -1.86
C ALA A 392 24.25 -1.28 -2.80
N GLU A 393 24.55 -0.14 -3.42
CA GLU A 393 25.66 -0.01 -4.37
C GLU A 393 27.03 -0.19 -3.69
N ASN A 394 27.17 0.20 -2.44
CA ASN A 394 28.39 -0.03 -1.66
C ASN A 394 28.42 -1.41 -0.95
N GLY A 395 27.37 -2.23 -1.10
CA GLY A 395 27.29 -3.57 -0.52
C GLY A 395 26.96 -3.63 0.98
N THR A 396 26.50 -2.53 1.58
CA THR A 396 26.03 -2.52 2.98
C THR A 396 24.72 -3.28 3.15
N THR A 397 23.81 -3.18 2.18
CA THR A 397 22.54 -3.91 2.13
C THR A 397 22.53 -4.90 0.97
N LYS A 398 21.69 -5.93 1.06
CA LYS A 398 21.42 -6.83 -0.07
C LYS A 398 20.52 -6.12 -1.08
N SER A 399 20.66 -6.44 -2.36
CA SER A 399 19.83 -5.88 -3.43
C SER A 399 19.02 -6.95 -4.15
N MET A 400 17.83 -6.57 -4.62
CA MET A 400 16.95 -7.35 -5.49
C MET A 400 16.05 -6.38 -6.25
N ARG A 401 16.08 -6.41 -7.59
CA ARG A 401 15.24 -5.53 -8.41
C ARG A 401 13.77 -5.79 -8.15
N THR A 402 12.96 -4.75 -8.27
CA THR A 402 11.49 -4.88 -8.24
C THR A 402 10.97 -5.82 -9.31
N THR A 403 11.61 -5.92 -10.48
CA THR A 403 11.17 -6.83 -11.54
C THR A 403 11.56 -8.30 -11.31
N ASP A 404 12.52 -8.58 -10.41
CA ASP A 404 12.97 -9.94 -10.07
C ASP A 404 12.06 -10.63 -9.02
N THR A 405 11.05 -9.91 -8.53
CA THR A 405 10.03 -10.47 -7.63
C THR A 405 8.99 -11.28 -8.41
N ALA A 406 8.75 -10.94 -9.69
CA ALA A 406 7.75 -11.58 -10.56
C ALA A 406 8.29 -12.89 -11.16
N GLY A 407 7.75 -14.04 -10.72
CA GLY A 407 8.10 -15.35 -11.31
C GLY A 407 8.10 -16.56 -10.37
N VAL A 408 7.80 -16.37 -9.08
CA VAL A 408 7.74 -17.48 -8.13
C VAL A 408 6.33 -18.08 -8.17
N LYS A 409 6.17 -19.20 -8.88
CA LYS A 409 5.07 -20.12 -8.55
C LYS A 409 5.33 -20.61 -7.13
N ARG A 410 4.38 -20.43 -6.21
CA ARG A 410 4.25 -21.34 -5.06
C ARG A 410 4.30 -22.74 -5.63
N GLY A 411 5.38 -23.48 -5.35
CA GLY A 411 5.50 -24.86 -5.76
C GLY A 411 4.23 -25.58 -5.34
N GLY A 412 3.55 -26.21 -6.30
CA GLY A 412 2.51 -27.17 -5.98
C GLY A 412 3.18 -28.26 -5.15
N GLY A 413 2.94 -28.23 -3.84
CA GLY A 413 3.29 -29.33 -2.95
C GLY A 413 2.45 -30.53 -3.36
N ALA A 414 3.03 -31.37 -4.21
CA ALA A 414 2.67 -32.77 -4.29
C ALA A 414 3.33 -33.46 -3.09
N ALA A 415 2.50 -33.90 -2.15
CA ALA A 415 2.64 -35.15 -1.41
C ALA A 415 1.33 -35.40 -0.66
#